data_AF-A0A1Y2UCR6-F1
#
_entry.id   AF-A0A1Y2UCR6-F1
#
_cell.length_a   1.000
_cell.length_b   1.000
_cell.length_c   1.000
_cell.angle_alpha   90.00
_cell.angle_beta   90.00
_cell.angle_gamma   90.00
#
_symmetry.space_group_name_H-M   'P 1'
#
loop_
_entity.id
_entity.type
_entity.pdbx_description
1 polymer ?
#
loop_
_entity_poly.entity_id
_entity_poly.type
_entity_poly.pdbx_seq_one_letter_code
_entity_poly.pdbx_strand_id
1 'polypeptide(L)'
;MCSASILAHAISPEVETSGTLFRRLLLCHIEACLTGLTALHAEFPGSLEHASILEKFALVFAENGLFRRACSLLLKVVEFRLATLGKGHTETLRAQRALANARFNLFEIPKCLDIQREVLYTTKWSRPSLRDWLVWPPWKPIHMSYRQLGEDDPITLRAMFNLGRTSQHLGQFKKAQELIEVVERKRQHFFGSDHPDTLMAMNELGTNLLAQGIQLDYAEHLIFFGPPMMYHAYIANSVASRRLS
;
A
#
# COMPACT_ATOMS: atom_id res chain seq x y z
N MET A 1 6.94 -16.80 -24.90
CA MET A 1 6.21 -16.88 -23.61
C MET A 1 7.03 -17.52 -22.50
N CYS A 2 7.70 -18.65 -22.73
CA CYS A 2 8.54 -19.31 -21.72
C CYS A 2 9.64 -18.39 -21.14
N SER A 3 10.31 -17.57 -21.95
CA SER A 3 11.37 -16.65 -21.49
C SER A 3 10.88 -15.62 -20.47
N ALA A 4 9.76 -14.95 -20.73
CA ALA A 4 9.17 -13.97 -19.82
C ALA A 4 8.69 -14.62 -18.51
N SER A 5 8.13 -15.84 -18.59
CA SER A 5 7.74 -16.61 -17.41
C SER A 5 8.94 -16.99 -16.55
N ILE A 6 10.02 -17.52 -17.15
CA ILE A 6 11.26 -17.89 -16.44
C ILE A 6 11.85 -16.66 -15.74
N LEU A 7 11.93 -15.53 -16.45
CA LEU A 7 12.43 -14.28 -15.90
C LEU A 7 11.58 -13.80 -14.71
N ALA A 8 10.26 -13.89 -14.81
CA ALA A 8 9.35 -13.53 -13.74
C ALA A 8 9.42 -14.47 -12.53
N HIS A 9 9.77 -15.75 -12.71
CA HIS A 9 10.01 -16.68 -11.61
C HIS A 9 11.32 -16.38 -10.86
N ALA A 10 12.33 -15.84 -11.55
CA ALA A 10 13.58 -15.41 -10.92
C ALA A 10 13.42 -14.13 -10.07
N ILE A 11 12.34 -13.37 -10.27
CA ILE A 11 12.02 -12.20 -9.46
C ILE A 11 11.27 -12.67 -8.20
N SER A 12 11.97 -12.63 -7.06
CA SER A 12 11.35 -12.85 -5.75
C SER A 12 10.28 -11.78 -5.50
N PRO A 13 9.10 -12.16 -4.95
CA PRO A 13 8.10 -11.21 -4.49
C PRO A 13 8.53 -10.45 -3.22
N GLU A 14 9.53 -10.96 -2.50
CA GLU A 14 10.04 -10.35 -1.27
C GLU A 14 11.15 -9.34 -1.61
N VAL A 15 10.97 -8.11 -1.11
CA VAL A 15 11.87 -6.98 -1.36
C VAL A 15 13.08 -7.09 -0.44
N GLU A 16 13.91 -8.11 -0.66
CA GLU A 16 15.21 -8.18 -0.02
C GLU A 16 16.15 -7.16 -0.67
N THR A 17 16.90 -6.44 0.17
CA THR A 17 17.87 -5.42 -0.26
C THR A 17 19.03 -6.03 -1.03
N SER A 18 19.43 -7.25 -0.68
CA SER A 18 20.46 -8.06 -1.37
C SER A 18 20.13 -8.31 -2.85
N GLY A 19 18.85 -8.44 -3.20
CA GLY A 19 18.39 -8.74 -4.55
C GLY A 19 18.25 -7.53 -5.48
N THR A 20 18.44 -6.29 -4.99
CA THR A 20 18.21 -5.07 -5.78
C THR A 20 19.17 -4.94 -6.96
N LEU A 21 20.45 -5.24 -6.76
CA LEU A 21 21.46 -5.23 -7.83
C LEU A 21 21.14 -6.26 -8.91
N PHE A 22 20.75 -7.47 -8.49
CA PHE A 22 20.34 -8.52 -9.42
C PHE A 22 19.14 -8.08 -10.25
N ARG A 23 18.08 -7.56 -9.62
CA ARG A 23 16.88 -7.09 -10.33
C ARG A 23 17.17 -5.94 -11.30
N ARG A 24 18.11 -5.04 -10.95
CA ARG A 24 18.56 -3.98 -11.85
C ARG A 24 19.22 -4.52 -13.12
N LEU A 25 20.00 -5.60 -13.03
CA LEU A 25 20.61 -6.25 -14.20
C LEU A 25 19.56 -6.88 -15.13
N LEU A 26 18.39 -7.25 -14.60
CA LEU A 26 17.31 -7.83 -15.40
C LEU A 26 16.60 -6.81 -16.30
N LEU A 27 16.79 -5.50 -16.11
CA LEU A 27 16.04 -4.45 -16.82
C LEU A 27 16.10 -4.61 -18.34
N CYS A 28 17.30 -4.81 -18.90
CA CYS A 28 17.46 -4.98 -20.35
C CYS A 28 16.75 -6.23 -20.87
N HIS A 29 16.77 -7.32 -20.10
CA HIS A 29 16.07 -8.56 -20.44
C HIS A 29 14.55 -8.40 -20.34
N ILE A 30 14.05 -7.67 -19.34
CA ILE A 30 12.64 -7.34 -19.18
C ILE A 30 12.16 -6.50 -20.37
N GLU A 31 12.93 -5.47 -20.75
CA GLU A 31 12.60 -4.62 -21.90
C GLU A 31 12.55 -5.42 -23.20
N ALA A 32 13.55 -6.27 -23.46
CA ALA A 32 13.56 -7.15 -24.61
C ALA A 32 12.36 -8.13 -24.62
N CYS A 33 11.99 -8.66 -23.45
CA CYS A 33 10.80 -9.49 -23.31
C CYS A 33 9.52 -8.71 -23.63
N LEU A 34 9.38 -7.48 -23.16
CA LEU A 34 8.20 -6.65 -23.40
C LEU A 34 8.08 -6.22 -24.87
N THR A 35 9.18 -5.87 -25.53
CA THR A 35 9.17 -5.57 -26.97
C THR A 35 8.78 -6.80 -27.79
N GLY A 36 9.28 -7.99 -27.42
CA GLY A 36 8.88 -9.23 -28.07
C GLY A 36 7.41 -9.58 -27.83
N LEU A 37 6.91 -9.41 -26.60
CA LEU A 37 5.51 -9.71 -26.26
C LEU A 37 4.52 -8.78 -26.97
N THR A 38 4.84 -7.49 -27.05
CA THR A 38 4.02 -6.49 -27.75
C THR A 38 4.01 -6.68 -29.26
N ALA A 39 5.12 -7.18 -29.84
CA ALA A 39 5.17 -7.54 -31.26
C ALA A 39 4.34 -8.80 -31.57
N LEU A 40 4.27 -9.76 -30.65
CA LEU A 40 3.57 -11.03 -30.83
C LEU A 40 2.08 -10.97 -30.48
N HIS A 41 1.67 -10.09 -29.57
CA HIS A 41 0.29 -10.00 -29.09
C HIS A 41 -0.14 -8.53 -29.06
N ALA A 42 -1.19 -8.21 -29.83
CA ALA A 42 -1.77 -6.86 -29.86
C ALA A 42 -2.42 -6.49 -28.51
N GLU A 43 -3.01 -7.46 -27.81
CA GLU A 43 -3.67 -7.29 -26.51
C GLU A 43 -2.97 -8.14 -25.45
N PHE A 44 -2.25 -7.48 -24.53
CA PHE A 44 -1.58 -8.11 -23.39
C PHE A 44 -1.83 -7.26 -22.14
N PRO A 45 -2.25 -7.84 -21.00
CA PRO A 45 -2.28 -9.28 -20.66
C PRO A 45 -3.52 -10.05 -21.12
N GLY A 46 -3.35 -11.30 -21.57
CA GLY A 46 -4.45 -12.21 -21.98
C GLY A 46 -4.77 -13.35 -20.98
N SER A 47 -4.00 -13.48 -19.89
CA SER A 47 -4.25 -14.48 -18.84
C SER A 47 -3.87 -13.91 -17.46
N LEU A 48 -4.34 -14.57 -16.39
CA LEU A 48 -3.98 -14.18 -15.01
C LEU A 48 -2.47 -14.32 -14.75
N GLU A 49 -1.83 -15.32 -15.33
CA GLU A 49 -0.37 -15.49 -15.25
C GLU A 49 0.37 -14.35 -15.94
N HIS A 50 -0.10 -13.94 -17.12
CA HIS A 50 0.45 -12.78 -17.84
C HIS A 50 0.35 -11.50 -17.03
N ALA A 51 -0.79 -11.29 -16.34
CA ALA A 51 -0.97 -10.15 -15.44
C ALA A 51 0.00 -10.19 -14.25
N SER A 52 0.26 -11.38 -13.68
CA SER A 52 1.26 -11.56 -12.60
C SER A 52 2.69 -11.27 -13.08
N ILE A 53 3.05 -11.73 -14.28
CA ILE A 53 4.36 -11.43 -14.90
C ILE A 53 4.56 -9.92 -15.07
N LEU A 54 3.55 -9.22 -15.60
CA LEU A 54 3.61 -7.76 -15.77
C LEU A 54 3.75 -7.02 -14.44
N GLU A 55 3.04 -7.46 -13.39
CA GLU A 55 3.16 -6.85 -12.06
C GLU A 55 4.59 -6.98 -11.53
N LYS A 56 5.22 -8.16 -11.68
CA LYS A 56 6.62 -8.37 -11.28
C LYS A 56 7.60 -7.52 -12.10
N PHE A 57 7.38 -7.38 -13.40
CA PHE A 57 8.21 -6.48 -14.23
C PHE A 57 8.03 -5.01 -13.81
N ALA A 58 6.80 -4.59 -13.51
CA ALA A 58 6.52 -3.25 -13.01
C ALA A 58 7.20 -2.97 -11.67
N LEU A 59 7.28 -3.96 -10.77
CA LEU A 59 8.04 -3.87 -9.52
C LEU A 59 9.51 -3.52 -9.80
N VAL A 60 10.16 -4.26 -10.70
CA VAL A 60 11.58 -4.01 -11.05
C VAL A 60 11.78 -2.62 -11.65
N PHE A 61 10.86 -2.17 -12.51
CA PHE A 61 10.91 -0.78 -13.01
C PHE A 61 10.76 0.24 -11.90
N ALA A 62 9.84 0.03 -10.95
CA ALA A 62 9.60 0.93 -9.83
C ALA A 62 10.81 1.01 -8.89
N GLU A 63 11.47 -0.11 -8.58
CA GLU A 63 12.70 -0.13 -7.76
C GLU A 63 13.83 0.69 -8.39
N ASN A 64 13.89 0.74 -9.72
CA ASN A 64 14.91 1.50 -10.46
C ASN A 64 14.47 2.94 -10.78
N GLY A 65 13.38 3.42 -10.19
CA GLY A 65 12.88 4.79 -10.40
C GLY A 65 12.17 5.03 -11.73
N LEU A 66 11.96 4.00 -12.55
CA LEU A 66 11.29 4.08 -13.85
C LEU A 66 9.76 4.03 -13.69
N PHE A 67 9.21 4.93 -12.87
CA PHE A 67 7.81 4.90 -12.45
C PHE A 67 6.82 5.11 -13.62
N ARG A 68 7.18 5.86 -14.66
CA ARG A 68 6.31 6.03 -15.85
C ARG A 68 6.06 4.69 -16.54
N ARG A 69 7.10 3.88 -16.70
CA ARG A 69 7.01 2.54 -17.29
C ARG A 69 6.22 1.62 -16.36
N ALA A 70 6.54 1.60 -15.08
CA ALA A 70 5.81 0.80 -14.08
C ALA A 70 4.30 1.11 -14.08
N CYS A 71 3.92 2.40 -14.05
CA CYS A 71 2.51 2.83 -14.14
C CYS A 71 1.82 2.33 -15.41
N SER A 72 2.48 2.42 -16.57
CA SER A 72 1.88 1.98 -17.83
C SER A 72 1.56 0.47 -17.84
N LEU A 73 2.40 -0.35 -17.22
CA LEU A 73 2.18 -1.78 -17.09
C LEU A 73 1.11 -2.09 -16.03
N LEU A 74 1.18 -1.41 -14.88
CA LEU A 74 0.23 -1.61 -13.78
C LEU A 74 -1.19 -1.19 -14.17
N LEU A 75 -1.36 -0.17 -15.01
CA LEU A 75 -2.68 0.20 -15.55
C LEU A 75 -3.31 -0.97 -16.33
N LYS A 76 -2.56 -1.57 -17.26
CA LYS A 76 -3.04 -2.74 -18.02
C LYS A 76 -3.37 -3.92 -17.11
N VAL A 77 -2.55 -4.16 -16.09
CA VAL A 77 -2.78 -5.24 -15.11
C VAL A 77 -4.06 -4.99 -14.30
N VAL A 78 -4.27 -3.76 -13.81
CA VAL A 78 -5.44 -3.39 -13.02
C VAL A 78 -6.71 -3.48 -13.86
N GLU A 79 -6.70 -2.94 -15.08
CA GLU A 79 -7.85 -3.01 -16.01
C GLU A 79 -8.25 -4.47 -16.30
N PHE A 80 -7.27 -5.31 -16.62
CA PHE A 80 -7.51 -6.73 -16.86
C PHE A 80 -8.06 -7.44 -15.61
N ARG A 81 -7.43 -7.25 -14.44
CA ARG A 81 -7.87 -7.90 -13.19
C ARG A 81 -9.25 -7.43 -12.73
N LEU A 82 -9.58 -6.16 -12.95
CA LEU A 82 -10.91 -5.63 -12.68
C LEU A 82 -11.97 -6.31 -13.55
N ALA A 83 -11.67 -6.55 -14.82
CA ALA A 83 -12.57 -7.23 -15.75
C ALA A 83 -12.73 -8.73 -15.41
N THR A 84 -11.68 -9.42 -14.98
CA THR A 84 -11.70 -10.88 -14.76
C THR A 84 -12.06 -11.30 -13.34
N LEU A 85 -11.47 -10.66 -12.32
CA LEU A 85 -11.56 -11.06 -10.91
C LEU A 85 -12.52 -10.17 -10.11
N GLY A 86 -12.81 -8.96 -10.61
CA GLY A 86 -13.59 -7.96 -9.91
C GLY A 86 -12.80 -7.16 -8.88
N LYS A 87 -13.48 -6.15 -8.30
CA LYS A 87 -12.88 -5.12 -7.43
C LYS A 87 -12.40 -5.64 -6.07
N GLY A 88 -13.11 -6.61 -5.49
CA GLY A 88 -12.83 -7.09 -4.13
C GLY A 88 -11.73 -8.16 -4.03
N HIS A 89 -11.18 -8.60 -5.16
CA HIS A 89 -10.16 -9.66 -5.14
C HIS A 89 -8.81 -9.16 -4.62
N THR A 90 -8.14 -9.95 -3.80
CA THR A 90 -6.87 -9.59 -3.14
C THR A 90 -5.78 -9.18 -4.14
N GLU A 91 -5.64 -9.92 -5.24
CA GLU A 91 -4.70 -9.62 -6.33
C GLU A 91 -5.03 -8.30 -7.06
N THR A 92 -6.32 -7.97 -7.20
CA THR A 92 -6.76 -6.71 -7.80
C THR A 92 -6.41 -5.54 -6.88
N LEU A 93 -6.71 -5.68 -5.59
CA LEU A 93 -6.37 -4.69 -4.56
C LEU A 93 -4.84 -4.49 -4.45
N ARG A 94 -4.05 -5.57 -4.56
CA ARG A 94 -2.59 -5.49 -4.59
C ARG A 94 -2.09 -4.68 -5.79
N ALA A 95 -2.59 -4.98 -6.99
CA ALA A 95 -2.22 -4.25 -8.21
C ALA A 95 -2.64 -2.78 -8.16
N GLN A 96 -3.85 -2.47 -7.67
CA GLN A 96 -4.32 -1.10 -7.48
C GLN A 96 -3.41 -0.32 -6.52
N ARG A 97 -2.99 -0.96 -5.42
CA ARG A 97 -2.04 -0.34 -4.49
C ARG A 97 -0.66 -0.11 -5.10
N ALA A 98 -0.13 -1.07 -5.87
CA ALA A 98 1.13 -0.90 -6.58
C ALA A 98 1.04 0.28 -7.57
N LEU A 99 -0.08 0.41 -8.29
CA LEU A 99 -0.37 1.53 -9.18
C LEU A 99 -0.43 2.86 -8.43
N ALA A 100 -1.10 2.90 -7.28
CA ALA A 100 -1.17 4.10 -6.45
C ALA A 100 0.22 4.53 -5.97
N ASN A 101 1.05 3.61 -5.51
CA ASN A 101 2.43 3.89 -5.09
C ASN A 101 3.27 4.44 -6.24
N ALA A 102 3.17 3.86 -7.43
CA ALA A 102 3.91 4.34 -8.61
C ALA A 102 3.44 5.75 -9.02
N ARG A 103 2.14 6.05 -8.94
CA ARG A 103 1.58 7.40 -9.19
C ARG A 103 2.01 8.41 -8.14
N PHE A 104 2.08 8.00 -6.88
CA PHE A 104 2.60 8.84 -5.79
C PHE A 104 4.04 9.28 -6.08
N ASN A 105 4.91 8.35 -6.51
CA ASN A 105 6.30 8.67 -6.86
C ASN A 105 6.43 9.53 -8.15
N LEU A 106 5.41 9.53 -9.01
CA LEU A 106 5.32 10.47 -10.14
C LEU A 106 4.70 11.82 -9.76
N PHE A 107 4.38 12.04 -8.48
CA PHE A 107 3.68 13.22 -7.98
C PHE A 107 2.26 13.42 -8.57
N GLU A 108 1.64 12.36 -9.08
CA GLU A 108 0.22 12.37 -9.52
C GLU A 108 -0.71 12.18 -8.31
N ILE A 109 -0.62 13.09 -7.33
CA ILE A 109 -1.25 12.97 -6.00
C ILE A 109 -2.78 12.76 -6.06
N PRO A 110 -3.57 13.51 -6.86
CA PRO A 110 -5.04 13.33 -6.88
C PRO A 110 -5.45 11.92 -7.33
N LYS A 111 -4.87 11.44 -8.44
CA LYS A 111 -5.15 10.11 -9.00
C LYS A 111 -4.73 8.99 -8.06
N CYS A 112 -3.63 9.17 -7.32
CA CYS A 112 -3.18 8.22 -6.30
C CYS A 112 -4.21 8.13 -5.17
N LEU A 113 -4.66 9.27 -4.68
CA LEU A 113 -5.62 9.36 -3.59
C LEU A 113 -7.00 8.78 -3.98
N ASP A 114 -7.45 8.95 -5.22
CA ASP A 114 -8.68 8.32 -5.70
C ASP A 114 -8.61 6.79 -5.66
N ILE A 115 -7.49 6.21 -6.12
CA ILE A 115 -7.26 4.76 -6.03
C ILE A 115 -7.22 4.30 -4.57
N GLN A 116 -6.52 5.02 -3.69
CA GLN A 116 -6.43 4.65 -2.28
C GLN A 116 -7.79 4.73 -1.57
N ARG A 117 -8.64 5.70 -1.92
CA ARG A 117 -10.02 5.79 -1.44
C ARG A 117 -10.86 4.64 -1.93
N GLU A 118 -10.75 4.26 -3.20
CA GLU A 118 -11.47 3.11 -3.75
C GLU A 118 -11.05 1.82 -3.03
N VAL A 119 -9.74 1.57 -2.92
CA VAL A 119 -9.21 0.42 -2.18
C VAL A 119 -9.74 0.43 -0.75
N LEU A 120 -9.61 1.54 -0.01
CA LEU A 120 -10.11 1.63 1.36
C LEU A 120 -11.63 1.37 1.45
N TYR A 121 -12.43 1.90 0.53
CA TYR A 121 -13.88 1.67 0.52
C TYR A 121 -14.20 0.18 0.31
N THR A 122 -13.52 -0.46 -0.65
CA THR A 122 -13.73 -1.89 -0.93
C THR A 122 -13.29 -2.80 0.21
N THR A 123 -12.29 -2.39 0.99
CA THR A 123 -11.82 -3.19 2.12
C THR A 123 -12.61 -2.89 3.40
N LYS A 124 -12.90 -1.63 3.70
CA LYS A 124 -13.51 -1.19 4.97
C LYS A 124 -14.92 -1.75 5.21
N TRP A 125 -15.70 -2.01 4.17
CA TRP A 125 -17.07 -2.50 4.27
C TRP A 125 -17.37 -3.54 3.21
N SER A 126 -17.60 -4.79 3.62
CA SER A 126 -18.36 -5.68 2.74
C SER A 126 -19.29 -6.67 3.42
N ARG A 127 -19.90 -6.38 4.59
CA ARG A 127 -20.85 -7.33 5.22
C ARG A 127 -21.87 -7.84 4.18
N PRO A 128 -21.94 -9.17 3.92
CA PRO A 128 -22.86 -9.69 2.92
C PRO A 128 -24.29 -9.32 3.30
N SER A 129 -25.09 -8.86 2.33
CA SER A 129 -26.49 -8.55 2.60
C SER A 129 -27.27 -9.85 2.88
N LEU A 130 -28.43 -9.74 3.54
CA LEU A 130 -29.32 -10.90 3.73
C LEU A 130 -29.71 -11.55 2.40
N ARG A 131 -29.81 -10.77 1.31
CA ARG A 131 -30.06 -11.30 -0.03
C ARG A 131 -28.89 -12.12 -0.55
N ASP A 132 -27.65 -11.69 -0.32
CA ASP A 132 -26.47 -12.45 -0.73
C ASP A 132 -26.40 -13.79 0.01
N TRP A 133 -26.71 -13.77 1.32
CA TRP A 133 -26.83 -14.99 2.13
C TRP A 133 -27.89 -15.97 1.62
N LEU A 134 -29.03 -15.47 1.13
CA LEU A 134 -30.14 -16.29 0.64
C LEU A 134 -29.90 -16.87 -0.76
N VAL A 135 -29.02 -16.26 -1.56
CA VAL A 135 -28.71 -16.70 -2.94
C VAL A 135 -27.52 -17.65 -2.97
N TRP A 136 -26.70 -17.71 -1.92
CA TRP A 136 -25.58 -18.62 -1.87
C TRP A 136 -26.02 -20.10 -1.80
N PRO A 137 -25.31 -21.01 -2.48
CA PRO A 137 -25.48 -22.44 -2.24
C PRO A 137 -25.26 -22.75 -0.74
N PRO A 138 -25.70 -23.92 -0.25
CA PRO A 138 -25.47 -24.32 1.16
C PRO A 138 -23.99 -24.36 1.54
N TRP A 139 -23.09 -24.33 0.55
CA TRP A 139 -21.66 -24.10 0.68
C TRP A 139 -21.21 -22.84 -0.08
N LYS A 140 -20.11 -22.29 0.41
CA LYS A 140 -19.49 -21.05 -0.07
C LYS A 140 -19.00 -21.15 -1.54
N PRO A 141 -19.26 -20.16 -2.40
CA PRO A 141 -18.56 -20.03 -3.67
C PRO A 141 -17.06 -19.82 -3.44
N ILE A 142 -16.21 -20.63 -4.09
CA ILE A 142 -14.75 -20.73 -3.83
C ILE A 142 -14.03 -19.38 -3.88
N HIS A 143 -14.57 -18.43 -4.65
CA HIS A 143 -14.03 -17.10 -4.91
C HIS A 143 -14.46 -16.02 -3.88
N MET A 144 -15.38 -16.33 -2.97
CA MET A 144 -15.99 -15.32 -2.10
C MET A 144 -15.37 -15.32 -0.71
N SER A 145 -14.21 -14.70 -0.52
CA SER A 145 -13.54 -14.65 0.79
C SER A 145 -14.49 -14.21 1.94
N TYR A 146 -14.77 -15.09 2.92
CA TYR A 146 -15.34 -14.70 4.23
C TYR A 146 -14.40 -13.73 4.98
N ARG A 147 -13.13 -13.65 4.55
CA ARG A 147 -12.16 -12.66 4.97
C ARG A 147 -12.40 -11.38 4.18
N GLN A 148 -13.46 -10.69 4.55
CA GLN A 148 -13.63 -9.30 4.19
C GLN A 148 -12.64 -8.56 5.07
N LEU A 149 -11.79 -7.77 4.44
CA LEU A 149 -10.61 -7.15 5.03
C LEU A 149 -11.09 -6.10 6.04
N GLY A 150 -11.48 -6.54 7.24
CA GLY A 150 -12.02 -5.67 8.28
C GLY A 150 -11.07 -4.51 8.59
N GLU A 151 -11.48 -3.61 9.47
CA GLU A 151 -10.64 -2.45 9.80
C GLU A 151 -9.28 -2.82 10.41
N ASP A 152 -9.07 -4.07 10.79
CA ASP A 152 -7.83 -4.62 11.34
C ASP A 152 -6.97 -5.37 10.31
N ASP A 153 -7.48 -5.56 9.09
CA ASP A 153 -6.75 -6.31 8.08
C ASP A 153 -5.49 -5.54 7.60
N PRO A 154 -4.33 -6.21 7.43
CA PRO A 154 -3.11 -5.55 6.99
C PRO A 154 -3.23 -4.79 5.66
N ILE A 155 -4.07 -5.24 4.73
CA ILE A 155 -4.33 -4.53 3.47
C ILE A 155 -5.09 -3.23 3.74
N THR A 156 -6.10 -3.27 4.62
CA THR A 156 -6.88 -2.09 5.04
C THR A 156 -6.01 -1.09 5.79
N LEU A 157 -5.23 -1.55 6.78
CA LEU A 157 -4.31 -0.68 7.55
C LEU A 157 -3.29 0.00 6.65
N ARG A 158 -2.75 -0.71 5.65
CA ARG A 158 -1.80 -0.13 4.70
C ARG A 158 -2.46 0.86 3.74
N ALA A 159 -3.71 0.63 3.33
CA ALA A 159 -4.47 1.59 2.54
C ALA A 159 -4.79 2.87 3.35
N MET A 160 -5.22 2.73 4.61
CA MET A 160 -5.46 3.86 5.52
C MET A 160 -4.20 4.69 5.74
N PHE A 161 -3.07 4.02 6.01
CA PHE A 161 -1.77 4.66 6.19
C PHE A 161 -1.36 5.50 4.98
N ASN A 162 -1.42 4.89 3.79
CA ASN A 162 -1.07 5.57 2.54
C ASN A 162 -2.02 6.74 2.24
N LEU A 163 -3.31 6.61 2.56
CA LEU A 163 -4.29 7.69 2.43
C LEU A 163 -4.00 8.85 3.39
N GLY A 164 -3.63 8.54 4.63
CA GLY A 164 -3.17 9.53 5.61
C GLY A 164 -1.95 10.30 5.11
N ARG A 165 -0.89 9.59 4.72
CA ARG A 165 0.34 10.18 4.15
C ARG A 165 0.05 11.04 2.92
N THR A 166 -0.76 10.54 1.99
CA THR A 166 -1.11 11.29 0.77
C THR A 166 -1.94 12.55 1.11
N SER A 167 -2.81 12.48 2.12
CA SER A 167 -3.60 13.62 2.60
C SER A 167 -2.71 14.69 3.25
N GLN A 168 -1.65 14.30 3.95
CA GLN A 168 -0.66 15.21 4.50
C GLN A 168 0.07 15.99 3.40
N HIS A 169 0.45 15.32 2.30
CA HIS A 169 1.04 16.00 1.14
C HIS A 169 0.10 17.00 0.46
N LEU A 170 -1.22 16.86 0.64
CA LEU A 170 -2.23 17.81 0.17
C LEU A 170 -2.55 18.92 1.20
N GLY A 171 -1.84 18.97 2.33
CA GLY A 171 -2.11 19.92 3.41
C GLY A 171 -3.36 19.61 4.25
N GLN A 172 -3.97 18.43 4.07
CA GLN A 172 -5.15 17.99 4.83
C GLN A 172 -4.72 17.37 6.17
N PHE A 173 -4.01 18.14 6.99
CA PHE A 173 -3.30 17.62 8.16
C PHE A 173 -4.20 16.93 9.19
N LYS A 174 -5.36 17.52 9.53
CA LYS A 174 -6.32 16.93 10.49
C LYS A 174 -6.80 15.54 10.05
N LYS A 175 -7.19 15.40 8.78
CA LYS A 175 -7.64 14.12 8.22
C LYS A 175 -6.51 13.09 8.20
N ALA A 176 -5.30 13.54 7.86
CA ALA A 176 -4.13 12.68 7.86
C ALA A 176 -3.80 12.18 9.28
N GLN A 177 -3.85 13.06 10.28
CA GLN A 177 -3.67 12.73 11.69
C GLN A 177 -4.68 11.67 12.14
N GLU A 178 -5.98 11.89 11.93
CA GLU A 178 -7.04 10.94 12.32
C GLU A 178 -6.80 9.53 11.75
N LEU A 179 -6.36 9.44 10.50
CA LEU A 179 -6.09 8.16 9.84
C LEU A 179 -4.83 7.50 10.37
N ILE A 180 -3.75 8.27 10.53
CA ILE A 180 -2.45 7.74 10.96
C ILE A 180 -2.50 7.33 12.43
N GLU A 181 -3.20 8.06 13.31
CA GLU A 181 -3.40 7.68 14.72
C GLU A 181 -4.16 6.36 14.88
N VAL A 182 -5.16 6.10 14.02
CA VAL A 182 -5.86 4.81 14.03
C VAL A 182 -4.93 3.68 13.57
N VAL A 183 -4.14 3.92 12.52
CA VAL A 183 -3.18 2.95 12.00
C VAL A 183 -2.10 2.64 13.04
N GLU A 184 -1.52 3.66 13.65
CA GLU A 184 -0.45 3.55 14.63
C GLU A 184 -0.90 2.68 15.80
N ARG A 185 -2.04 3.00 16.43
CA ARG A 185 -2.59 2.21 17.54
C ARG A 185 -2.85 0.75 17.16
N LYS A 186 -3.43 0.50 15.98
CA LYS A 186 -3.71 -0.87 15.53
C LYS A 186 -2.42 -1.64 15.23
N ARG A 187 -1.45 -1.03 14.56
CA ARG A 187 -0.15 -1.65 14.28
C ARG A 187 0.63 -1.91 15.56
N GLN A 188 0.60 -0.99 16.51
CA GLN A 188 1.19 -1.19 17.83
C GLN A 188 0.54 -2.37 18.56
N HIS A 189 -0.79 -2.50 18.50
CA HIS A 189 -1.52 -3.62 19.11
C HIS A 189 -1.20 -4.98 18.46
N PHE A 190 -1.15 -5.06 17.13
CA PHE A 190 -0.98 -6.34 16.42
C PHE A 190 0.48 -6.74 16.21
N PHE A 191 1.36 -5.77 15.93
CA PHE A 191 2.77 -6.03 15.58
C PHE A 191 3.75 -5.64 16.68
N GLY A 192 3.30 -4.88 17.69
CA GLY A 192 4.17 -4.29 18.70
C GLY A 192 4.76 -2.94 18.28
N SER A 193 5.42 -2.29 19.24
CA SER A 193 6.07 -0.98 19.08
C SER A 193 7.23 -0.98 18.10
N ASP A 194 8.02 -2.04 18.11
CA ASP A 194 9.33 -2.08 17.45
C ASP A 194 9.22 -2.57 16.00
N HIS A 195 8.02 -2.92 15.56
CA HIS A 195 7.79 -3.40 14.21
C HIS A 195 7.99 -2.25 13.20
N PRO A 196 8.69 -2.48 12.07
CA PRO A 196 8.96 -1.43 11.07
C PRO A 196 7.71 -0.69 10.58
N ASP A 197 6.61 -1.41 10.34
CA ASP A 197 5.34 -0.78 9.92
C ASP A 197 4.74 0.12 11.03
N THR A 198 4.96 -0.19 12.31
CA THR A 198 4.52 0.65 13.44
C THR A 198 5.37 1.90 13.50
N LEU A 199 6.71 1.76 13.55
CA LEU A 199 7.66 2.88 13.58
C LEU A 199 7.44 3.86 12.41
N MET A 200 7.17 3.34 11.22
CA MET A 200 6.84 4.17 10.06
C MET A 200 5.54 4.97 10.27
N ALA A 201 4.51 4.39 10.90
CA ALA A 201 3.28 5.10 11.24
C ALA A 201 3.51 6.23 12.25
N MET A 202 4.35 5.97 13.25
CA MET A 202 4.71 6.95 14.28
C MET A 202 5.51 8.11 13.71
N ASN A 203 6.48 7.83 12.83
CA ASN A 203 7.25 8.87 12.17
C ASN A 203 6.33 9.77 11.33
N GLU A 204 5.43 9.20 10.53
CA GLU A 204 4.47 10.01 9.76
C GLU A 204 3.57 10.84 10.68
N LEU A 205 3.08 10.28 11.80
CA LEU A 205 2.30 11.02 12.79
C LEU A 205 3.08 12.20 13.38
N GLY A 206 4.34 11.97 13.78
CA GLY A 206 5.22 13.02 14.28
C GLY A 206 5.44 14.12 13.26
N THR A 207 5.74 13.77 12.00
CA THR A 207 5.89 14.79 10.93
C THR A 207 4.60 15.59 10.70
N ASN A 208 3.44 14.95 10.84
CA ASN A 208 2.14 15.61 10.73
C ASN A 208 1.93 16.64 11.84
N LEU A 209 2.21 16.25 13.08
CA LEU A 209 2.11 17.12 14.26
C LEU A 209 3.07 18.31 14.17
N LEU A 210 4.32 18.08 13.73
CA LEU A 210 5.29 19.15 13.46
C LEU A 210 4.78 20.11 12.38
N ALA A 211 4.21 19.59 11.28
CA ALA A 211 3.66 20.42 10.21
C ALA A 211 2.44 21.26 10.67
N GLN A 212 1.66 20.75 11.61
CA GLN A 212 0.56 21.49 12.25
C GLN A 212 1.04 22.48 13.32
N GLY A 213 2.28 22.35 13.82
CA GLY A 213 2.79 23.16 14.92
C GLY A 213 2.14 22.84 16.28
N ILE A 214 1.57 21.65 16.44
CA ILE A 214 0.86 21.22 17.65
C ILE A 214 1.59 20.06 18.32
N GLN A 215 1.50 19.97 19.65
CA GLN A 215 2.07 18.85 20.42
C GLN A 215 3.55 18.55 20.06
N LEU A 216 4.38 19.59 19.94
CA LEU A 216 5.77 19.47 19.46
C LEU A 216 6.60 18.47 20.28
N ASP A 217 6.48 18.51 21.61
CA ASP A 217 7.14 17.55 22.51
C ASP A 217 6.70 16.08 22.21
N TYR A 218 5.44 15.87 21.80
CA TYR A 218 4.96 14.54 21.38
C TYR A 218 5.57 14.12 20.05
N ALA A 219 5.55 15.05 19.10
CA ALA A 219 6.01 14.83 17.75
C ALA A 219 7.49 14.45 17.70
N GLU A 220 8.32 15.17 18.47
CA GLU A 220 9.73 14.84 18.66
C GLU A 220 9.90 13.44 19.27
N HIS A 221 9.12 13.11 20.30
CA HIS A 221 9.21 11.79 20.92
C HIS A 221 8.87 10.66 19.94
N LEU A 222 7.81 10.80 19.15
CA LEU A 222 7.41 9.80 18.15
C LEU A 222 8.50 9.57 17.10
N ILE A 223 9.17 10.63 16.66
CA ILE A 223 10.21 10.56 15.62
C ILE A 223 11.50 9.96 16.15
N PHE A 224 11.94 10.36 17.35
CA PHE A 224 13.26 9.98 17.86
C PHE A 224 13.26 8.74 18.74
N PHE A 225 12.20 8.48 19.50
CA PHE A 225 12.20 7.50 20.59
C PHE A 225 11.15 6.40 20.46
N GLY A 226 10.24 6.47 19.48
CA GLY A 226 9.15 5.50 19.34
C GLY A 226 8.07 5.68 20.40
N PRO A 227 7.27 4.66 20.75
CA PRO A 227 6.10 4.86 21.60
C PRO A 227 6.51 5.17 23.03
N PRO A 228 5.95 6.23 23.63
CA PRO A 228 6.16 6.50 25.04
C PRO A 228 5.51 5.38 25.84
N MET A 229 6.31 4.59 26.57
CA MET A 229 5.76 3.58 27.48
C MET A 229 4.84 4.17 28.56
N MET A 230 4.86 5.50 28.80
CA MET A 230 3.84 6.22 29.58
C MET A 230 3.82 7.72 29.22
N TYR A 231 3.09 8.12 28.18
CA TYR A 231 3.04 9.52 27.74
C TYR A 231 2.34 10.48 28.74
N HIS A 232 1.41 9.96 29.54
CA HIS A 232 0.68 10.76 30.53
C HIS A 232 1.55 11.29 31.67
N ALA A 233 2.67 10.64 31.98
CA ALA A 233 3.59 11.10 33.03
C ALA A 233 4.58 12.17 32.55
N TYR A 234 4.94 12.17 31.25
CA TYR A 234 5.96 13.07 30.72
C TYR A 234 5.42 14.49 30.47
N ILE A 235 4.21 14.63 29.91
CA ILE A 235 3.58 15.96 29.71
C ILE A 235 3.28 16.64 31.05
N ALA A 236 2.86 15.88 32.07
CA ALA A 236 2.62 16.43 33.40
C ALA A 236 3.91 17.08 33.97
N ASN A 237 5.07 16.49 33.70
CA ASN A 237 6.36 17.01 34.15
C ASN A 237 6.94 18.10 33.24
N SER A 238 6.73 18.05 31.91
CA SER A 238 7.24 19.07 30.98
C SER A 238 6.45 20.39 31.06
N VAL A 239 5.14 20.32 31.29
CA VAL A 239 4.30 21.50 31.50
C VAL A 239 4.50 22.10 32.89
N ALA A 240 4.78 21.27 33.91
CA ALA A 240 5.11 21.75 35.26
C ALA A 240 6.47 22.47 35.31
N SER A 241 7.48 21.96 34.59
CA SER A 241 8.82 22.57 34.55
C SER A 241 8.86 23.89 33.78
N ARG A 242 8.09 24.05 32.69
CA ARG A 242 7.98 25.32 31.95
C ARG A 242 7.15 26.41 32.65
N ARG A 243 6.43 26.10 33.73
CA ARG A 243 5.68 27.08 34.54
C ARG A 243 6.44 27.58 35.77
N LEU A 244 7.61 27.00 36.06
CA LEU A 244 8.44 27.33 37.21
C LEU A 244 9.74 28.07 36.82
N SER A 245 9.88 28.45 35.55
CA SER A 245 10.95 29.30 35.00
C SER A 245 10.38 30.61 34.49
#